data_AF-A0A1B9IQZ0-F1
#
_entry.id   AF-A0A1B9IQZ0-F1
#
_cell.length_a   1.000
_cell.length_b   1.000
_cell.length_c   1.000
_cell.angle_alpha   90.00
_cell.angle_beta   90.00
_cell.angle_gamma   90.00
#
_symmetry.space_group_name_H-M   'P 1'
#
loop_
_entity.id
_entity.type
_entity.pdbx_description
1 polymer ?
#
loop_
_entity_poly.entity_id
_entity_poly.type
_entity_poly.pdbx_seq_one_letter_code
_entity_poly.pdbx_strand_id
1 'polypeptide(L)' 'MTQPTNADIRRKNANFAARAQAGKKTVRPPRSATKRSVGTWVLIAMGFLVVGGTVVELIRLIVFGSF' A
#
# COMPACT_ATOMS: atom_id res chain seq x y z
N MET A 1 2.40 32.85 -4.69
CA MET A 1 1.91 31.71 -5.49
C MET A 1 2.55 31.83 -6.87
N THR A 2 3.40 30.89 -7.28
CA THR A 2 4.05 30.94 -8.60
C THR A 2 3.04 30.51 -9.67
N GLN A 3 2.78 31.38 -10.63
CA GLN A 3 1.91 31.08 -11.75
C GLN A 3 2.62 30.07 -12.67
N PRO A 4 1.96 28.98 -13.09
CA PRO A 4 2.58 28.01 -14.00
C PRO A 4 2.86 28.67 -15.35
N THR A 5 4.07 28.45 -15.87
CA THR A 5 4.51 28.98 -17.15
C THR A 5 3.84 28.22 -18.31
N ASN A 6 3.80 28.81 -19.51
CA ASN A 6 3.30 28.13 -20.71
C ASN A 6 4.02 26.79 -20.98
N ALA A 7 5.31 26.70 -20.66
CA ALA A 7 6.07 25.44 -20.75
C ALA A 7 5.55 24.37 -19.79
N ASP A 8 5.18 24.75 -18.56
CA ASP A 8 4.63 23.84 -17.54
C ASP A 8 3.27 23.29 -17.95
N ILE A 9 2.44 24.13 -18.58
CA ILE A 9 1.13 23.75 -19.11
C ILE A 9 1.30 22.75 -20.26
N ARG A 10 2.17 23.04 -21.23
CA ARG A 10 2.47 22.14 -22.36
C ARG A 10 2.96 20.78 -21.87
N ARG A 11 3.87 20.76 -20.90
CA ARG A 11 4.39 19.52 -20.31
C ARG A 11 3.30 18.70 -19.61
N LYS A 12 2.38 19.33 -18.88
CA LYS A 12 1.25 18.63 -18.26
C LYS A 12 0.29 18.04 -19.30
N ASN A 13 -0.04 18.80 -20.35
CA ASN A 13 -0.95 18.34 -21.39
C ASN A 13 -0.38 17.15 -22.17
N ALA A 14 0.92 17.18 -22.51
CA ALA A 14 1.60 16.05 -23.14
C ALA A 14 1.51 14.77 -22.29
N ASN A 15 1.73 14.88 -20.98
CA ASN A 15 1.61 13.75 -20.05
C ASN A 15 0.17 13.24 -19.93
N PHE A 16 -0.83 14.13 -19.96
CA PHE A 16 -2.23 13.75 -19.95
C PHE A 16 -2.61 13.00 -21.23
N ALA A 17 -2.21 13.52 -22.40
CA ALA A 17 -2.46 12.89 -23.70
C ALA A 17 -1.81 11.50 -23.81
N ALA A 18 -0.55 11.35 -23.38
CA ALA A 18 0.13 10.06 -23.36
C ALA A 18 -0.57 9.03 -22.44
N ARG A 19 -1.06 9.47 -21.27
CA ARG A 19 -1.82 8.61 -20.36
C ARG A 19 -3.19 8.23 -20.91
N ALA A 20 -3.86 9.16 -21.59
CA ALA A 20 -5.14 8.91 -22.27
C ALA A 20 -4.98 7.89 -23.39
N GLN A 21 -3.94 8.04 -24.23
CA GLN A 21 -3.61 7.09 -25.29
C GLN A 21 -3.26 5.70 -24.74
N ALA A 22 -2.58 5.64 -23.60
CA ALA A 22 -2.29 4.38 -22.92
C ALA A 22 -3.50 3.73 -22.22
N GLY A 23 -4.71 4.29 -22.37
CA GLY A 23 -5.94 3.81 -21.72
C GLY A 23 -5.95 3.93 -20.20
N LYS A 24 -5.00 4.69 -19.62
CA LYS A 24 -4.86 4.84 -18.17
C LYS A 24 -5.85 5.89 -17.66
N LYS A 25 -6.36 5.71 -16.44
CA LYS A 25 -7.19 6.73 -15.78
C LYS A 25 -6.42 8.06 -15.71
N THR A 26 -6.94 9.07 -16.37
CA THR A 26 -6.38 10.42 -16.42
C THR A 26 -6.92 11.34 -15.31
N VAL A 27 -7.94 10.86 -14.58
CA VAL A 27 -8.45 11.50 -13.38
C VAL A 27 -7.39 11.44 -12.29
N ARG A 28 -7.00 12.61 -11.78
CA ARG A 28 -6.08 12.71 -10.65
C ARG A 28 -6.73 12.04 -9.44
N PRO A 29 -6.13 11.01 -8.82
CA PRO A 29 -6.69 10.41 -7.62
C PRO A 29 -6.76 11.47 -6.51
N PRO A 30 -7.84 11.50 -5.72
CA PRO A 30 -7.95 12.41 -4.60
C PRO A 30 -6.81 12.12 -3.62
N ARG A 31 -6.24 13.17 -2.99
CA ARG A 31 -5.15 13.03 -2.01
C ARG A 31 -5.51 12.10 -0.84
N SER A 32 -6.80 11.91 -0.57
CA SER A 32 -7.32 10.97 0.43
C SER A 32 -7.16 9.50 0.06
N ALA A 33 -6.99 9.16 -1.22
CA ALA A 33 -6.84 7.78 -1.69
C ALA A 33 -5.46 7.17 -1.36
N THR A 34 -4.47 7.99 -0.98
CA THR A 34 -3.11 7.55 -0.62
C THR A 34 -2.94 7.39 0.89
N LYS A 35 -3.98 6.91 1.58
CA LYS A 35 -3.88 6.50 2.99
C LYS A 35 -4.23 5.03 3.10
N ARG A 36 -3.24 4.13 3.02
CA ARG A 36 -3.32 2.73 3.48
C ARG A 36 -2.00 2.00 3.18
N SER A 37 -1.12 1.94 4.17
CA SER A 37 -0.03 0.96 4.21
C SER A 37 0.28 0.53 5.65
N VAL A 38 0.21 1.48 6.59
CA VAL A 38 0.43 1.23 8.03
C VAL A 38 -0.58 0.24 8.59
N GLY A 39 -1.88 0.42 8.31
CA GLY A 39 -2.93 -0.46 8.83
C GLY A 39 -2.76 -1.92 8.36
N THR A 40 -2.37 -2.13 7.10
CA THR A 40 -2.14 -3.47 6.55
C THR A 40 -0.94 -4.16 7.21
N TRP A 41 0.16 -3.44 7.43
CA TRP A 41 1.34 -3.99 8.11
C TRP A 41 1.05 -4.37 9.57
N VAL A 42 0.28 -3.55 10.28
CA VAL A 42 -0.14 -3.86 11.66
C VAL A 42 -1.00 -5.13 11.70
N LEU A 43 -1.96 -5.26 10.77
CA LEU A 43 -2.81 -6.45 10.69
C LEU A 43 -2.01 -7.72 10.39
N ILE A 44 -1.03 -7.64 9.48
CA ILE A 44 -0.13 -8.76 9.16
C ILE A 44 0.72 -9.14 10.37
N ALA A 45 1.31 -8.16 11.05
CA ALA A 45 2.14 -8.41 12.24
C ALA A 45 1.32 -9.04 13.38
N MET A 46 0.11 -8.53 13.65
CA MET A 46 -0.79 -9.12 14.64
C MET A 46 -1.18 -10.56 14.27
N GLY A 47 -1.54 -10.81 13.01
CA GLY A 47 -1.85 -12.16 12.54
C GLY A 47 -0.68 -13.12 12.72
N PHE A 48 0.54 -12.69 12.39
CA PHE A 48 1.75 -13.49 12.56
C PHE A 48 2.05 -13.80 14.03
N LEU A 49 1.86 -12.84 14.94
CA LEU A 49 2.07 -13.06 16.38
C LEU A 49 1.06 -14.06 16.97
N VAL A 50 -0.21 -13.98 16.57
CA VAL A 50 -1.25 -14.91 17.03
C VAL A 50 -0.97 -16.33 16.53
N VAL A 51 -0.67 -16.48 15.23
CA VAL A 51 -0.36 -17.81 14.64
C VAL A 51 0.97 -18.33 15.16
N GLY A 52 2.00 -17.49 15.25
CA GLY A 52 3.32 -17.88 15.76
C GLY A 52 3.27 -18.32 17.21
N GLY A 53 2.59 -17.56 18.08
CA GLY A 53 2.42 -17.92 19.49
C GLY A 53 1.69 -19.26 19.67
N THR A 54 0.64 -19.50 18.91
CA THR A 54 -0.10 -20.77 18.96
C THR A 54 0.74 -21.95 18.43
N VAL A 55 1.52 -21.77 17.37
CA VAL A 55 2.44 -22.80 16.86
C VAL A 55 3.53 -23.12 17.88
N VAL A 56 4.13 -22.11 18.50
CA VAL A 56 5.16 -22.31 19.54
C VAL A 56 4.58 -23.06 20.74
N GLU A 57 3.38 -22.68 21.18
CA GLU A 57 2.69 -23.36 22.29
C GLU A 57 2.35 -24.81 21.95
N LEU A 58 1.88 -25.09 20.73
CA LEU A 58 1.62 -26.45 20.26
C LEU A 58 2.88 -27.30 20.23
N ILE A 59 3.99 -26.77 19.71
CA ILE A 59 5.29 -27.46 19.73
C ILE A 59 5.70 -27.73 21.18
N ARG A 60 5.55 -26.74 22.07
CA ARG A 60 5.87 -26.90 23.48
C ARG A 60 5.07 -28.04 24.11
N LEU A 61 3.77 -28.10 23.88
CA LEU A 61 2.90 -29.15 24.40
C LEU A 61 3.26 -30.53 23.83
N ILE A 62 3.52 -30.64 22.53
CA ILE A 62 3.86 -31.91 21.88
C ILE A 62 5.24 -32.42 22.33
N VAL A 63 6.23 -31.54 22.43
CA VAL A 63 7.63 -31.93 22.70
C VAL A 63 7.91 -32.04 24.20
N PHE A 64 7.33 -31.15 25.02
CA PHE A 64 7.64 -31.05 26.46
C PHE A 64 6.44 -31.37 27.37
N GLY A 65 5.22 -31.45 26.84
CA GLY A 65 4.01 -31.77 27.60
C GLY A 65 3.67 -33.26 27.64
N SER A 66 4.52 -34.13 27.08
CA SER A 66 4.31 -35.59 27.03
C SER A 66 5.05 -36.36 28.14
N PHE A 67 5.21 -35.74 29.33
CA PHE A 67 5.77 -36.37 30.54
C PHE A 67 4.77 -36.30 31.69
#